data_AF-A0A6G3XNJ2-F1
#
_entry.id   AF-A0A6G3XNJ2-F1
#
_cell.length_a   1.000
_cell.length_b   1.000
_cell.length_c   1.000
_cell.angle_alpha   90.00
_cell.angle_beta   90.00
_cell.angle_gamma   90.00
#
_symmetry.space_group_name_H-M   'P 1'
#
loop_
_entity.id
_entity.type
_entity.pdbx_description
1 polymer ?
#
loop_
_entity_poly.entity_id
_entity_poly.type
_entity_poly.pdbx_seq_one_letter_code
_entity_poly.pdbx_strand_id
1 'polypeptide(L)' 'DGLGYNTAILVAPDGTLAQRTRKTHIPVTEGYYEDDWFRPGPAGDDAFPLVTVDEARFGLPTCWDQWF' A
#
# COMPACT_ATOMS: atom_id res chain seq x y z
N ASP A 1 18.38 -5.88 6.86
CA ASP A 1 18.52 -4.46 6.45
C ASP A 1 17.90 -3.49 7.47
N GLY A 2 16.85 -3.85 8.23
CA GLY A 2 16.24 -2.98 9.25
C GLY A 2 15.03 -2.18 8.76
N LEU A 3 14.72 -2.29 7.46
CA LEU A 3 13.64 -1.57 6.80
C LEU A 3 12.27 -2.21 7.09
N GLY A 4 11.25 -1.37 7.23
CA GLY A 4 9.85 -1.73 7.36
C GLY A 4 9.10 -1.71 6.02
N TYR A 5 7.77 -1.57 6.12
CA TYR A 5 6.89 -1.34 4.98
C TYR A 5 5.85 -0.27 5.33
N ASN A 6 5.67 0.70 4.45
CA ASN A 6 4.51 1.57 4.50
C ASN A 6 3.29 0.76 4.01
N THR A 7 2.27 0.58 4.86
CA THR A 7 1.21 -0.41 4.67
C THR A 7 -0.16 0.22 4.84
N ALA A 8 -1.01 0.14 3.81
CA ALA A 8 -2.43 0.38 3.92
C ALA A 8 -3.15 -0.89 4.39
N ILE A 9 -4.16 -0.73 5.24
CA ILE A 9 -4.95 -1.82 5.80
C ILE A 9 -6.43 -1.50 5.60
N LEU A 10 -7.18 -2.45 5.06
CA LEU A 10 -8.64 -2.41 5.03
C LEU A 10 -9.19 -3.33 6.12
N VAL A 11 -10.02 -2.75 6.98
CA VAL A 11 -10.80 -3.48 8.00
C VAL A 11 -12.27 -3.39 7.59
N ALA A 12 -12.92 -4.54 7.45
CA ALA A 12 -14.31 -4.65 7.10
C ALA A 12 -15.23 -4.27 8.29
N PRO A 13 -16.53 -3.99 8.07
CA PRO A 13 -17.45 -3.57 9.13
C PRO A 13 -17.60 -4.59 10.28
N ASP A 14 -17.38 -5.88 10.01
CA ASP A 14 -17.38 -6.95 11.01
C ASP A 14 -16.09 -7.03 11.85
N GLY A 15 -15.10 -6.17 11.55
CA GLY A 15 -13.78 -6.16 12.18
C GLY A 15 -12.75 -7.05 11.51
N THR A 16 -13.10 -7.77 10.43
CA THR A 16 -12.17 -8.61 9.68
C THR A 16 -11.12 -7.74 8.97
N LEU A 17 -9.85 -8.11 9.09
CA LEU A 17 -8.77 -7.53 8.32
C LEU A 17 -8.85 -8.05 6.87
N ALA A 18 -9.56 -7.32 6.00
CA ALA A 18 -9.91 -7.75 4.66
C ALA A 18 -8.74 -7.71 3.67
N GLN A 19 -7.83 -6.73 3.81
CA GLN A 19 -6.67 -6.61 2.92
C GLN A 19 -5.53 -5.81 3.55
N ARG A 20 -4.30 -6.07 3.10
CA ARG A 20 -3.11 -5.27 3.38
C ARG A 20 -2.30 -5.07 2.11
N THR A 21 -2.01 -3.82 1.78
CA THR A 21 -1.18 -3.48 0.61
C THR A 21 0.04 -2.70 1.06
N ARG A 22 1.21 -3.03 0.52
CA ARG A 22 2.47 -2.35 0.80
C ARG A 22 2.73 -1.35 -0.31
N LYS A 23 3.07 -0.12 0.06
CA LYS A 23 3.36 0.99 -0.88
C LYS A 23 4.40 0.55 -1.91
N THR A 24 4.09 0.72 -3.20
CA THR A 24 4.95 0.25 -4.30
C THR A 24 6.01 1.29 -4.63
N HIS A 25 5.61 2.54 -4.83
CA HIS A 25 6.50 3.62 -5.25
C HIS A 25 7.00 4.39 -4.04
N ILE A 26 8.23 4.11 -3.62
CA ILE A 26 8.89 4.77 -2.50
C ILE A 26 9.54 6.08 -2.99
N PRO A 27 9.05 7.26 -2.58
CA PRO A 27 9.62 8.52 -3.04
C PRO A 27 11.01 8.75 -2.42
N VAL A 28 11.90 9.26 -3.26
CA VAL A 28 13.21 9.79 -2.86
C VAL A 28 13.31 11.19 -3.45
N THR A 29 12.84 12.18 -2.70
CA THR A 29 12.81 13.59 -3.09
C THR A 29 13.20 14.47 -1.92
N GLU A 30 13.45 15.76 -2.17
CA GLU A 30 13.75 16.70 -1.09
C GLU A 30 12.63 16.70 -0.04
N GLY A 31 12.99 16.39 1.21
CA GLY A 31 12.05 16.28 2.33
C GLY A 31 11.35 14.92 2.47
N TYR A 32 11.53 13.98 1.53
CA TYR A 32 10.93 12.65 1.57
C TYR A 32 11.97 11.58 1.18
N TYR A 33 12.63 11.03 2.19
CA TYR A 33 13.62 9.94 2.09
C TYR A 33 12.99 8.65 2.61
N GLU A 34 11.93 8.17 1.95
CA GLU A 34 11.18 7.03 2.45
C GLU A 34 11.92 5.69 2.28
N ASP A 35 12.92 5.63 1.40
CA ASP A 35 13.76 4.45 1.14
C ASP A 35 14.67 4.09 2.31
N ASP A 36 15.06 5.07 3.14
CA ASP A 36 15.77 4.84 4.40
C ASP A 36 14.95 4.04 5.42
N TRP A 37 13.62 3.94 5.23
CA TRP A 37 12.70 3.36 6.21
C TRP A 37 11.88 2.20 5.65
N PHE A 38 11.51 2.23 4.37
CA PHE A 38 10.54 1.32 3.79
C PHE A 38 11.07 0.61 2.55
N ARG A 39 10.86 -0.70 2.51
CA ARG A 39 11.03 -1.47 1.27
C ARG A 39 9.84 -1.23 0.34
N PRO A 40 10.06 -1.22 -0.99
CA PRO A 40 8.96 -1.21 -1.95
C PRO A 40 8.11 -2.48 -1.82
N GLY A 41 6.81 -2.32 -2.00
CA GLY A 41 5.85 -3.39 -2.18
C GLY A 41 5.91 -4.03 -3.57
N PRO A 42 5.04 -5.03 -3.85
CA PRO A 42 4.88 -5.61 -5.17
C PRO A 42 4.55 -4.56 -6.24
N ALA A 43 4.94 -4.81 -7.49
CA ALA A 43 4.68 -3.95 -8.65
C ALA A 43 3.90 -4.71 -9.73
N GLY A 44 3.40 -3.99 -10.74
CA GLY A 44 2.59 -4.58 -11.82
C GLY A 44 1.18 -4.95 -11.37
N ASP A 45 0.63 -6.03 -11.93
CA ASP A 45 -0.76 -6.46 -11.67
C ASP A 45 -1.02 -6.81 -10.19
N ASP A 46 0.04 -7.14 -9.45
CA ASP A 46 -0.02 -7.50 -8.03
C ASP A 46 0.19 -6.30 -7.08
N ALA A 47 0.38 -5.08 -7.61
CA ALA A 47 0.64 -3.89 -6.79
C ALA A 47 -0.57 -3.51 -5.91
N PHE A 48 -1.77 -3.52 -6.51
CA PHE A 48 -3.00 -3.06 -5.88
C PHE A 48 -4.14 -4.07 -6.09
N PRO A 49 -4.06 -5.28 -5.51
CA PRO A 49 -5.09 -6.30 -5.71
C PRO A 49 -6.44 -5.79 -5.22
N LEU A 50 -7.46 -5.89 -6.08
CA LEU A 50 -8.81 -5.48 -5.73
C LEU A 50 -9.42 -6.48 -4.76
N VAL A 51 -10.00 -5.97 -3.67
CA VAL A 51 -10.77 -6.75 -2.69
C VAL A 51 -12.22 -6.27 -2.70
N THR A 52 -13.17 -7.20 -2.64
CA THR A 52 -14.59 -6.86 -2.48
C THR A 52 -14.95 -6.94 -1.00
N VAL A 53 -15.53 -5.88 -0.45
CA VAL A 53 -16.12 -5.86 0.90
C VAL A 53 -17.54 -5.34 0.73
N ASP A 54 -18.52 -6.16 1.13
CA ASP A 54 -19.94 -5.95 0.88
C ASP A 54 -20.23 -5.68 -0.61
N GLU A 55 -20.78 -4.51 -0.91
CA GLU A 55 -21.20 -4.08 -2.26
C GLU A 55 -20.11 -3.27 -2.99
N ALA A 56 -18.96 -3.02 -2.35
CA ALA A 56 -17.90 -2.17 -2.86
C ALA A 56 -16.60 -2.94 -3.16
N ARG A 57 -15.85 -2.45 -4.14
CA ARG A 57 -14.51 -2.95 -4.50
C ARG A 57 -13.45 -1.91 -4.18
N PHE A 58 -12.39 -2.34 -3.52
CA PHE A 58 -11.33 -1.48 -3.03
C PHE A 58 -9.97 -1.90 -3.61
N GLY A 59 -9.23 -0.91 -4.11
CA GLY A 59 -7.78 -0.97 -4.28
C GLY A 59 -7.14 0.00 -3.29
N LEU A 60 -5.96 -0.31 -2.78
CA LEU A 60 -5.33 0.44 -1.69
C LEU A 60 -3.92 0.96 -2.07
N PRO A 61 -3.80 1.85 -3.08
CA PRO A 61 -2.56 2.57 -3.33
C PRO A 61 -2.27 3.54 -2.18
N THR A 62 -1.00 3.80 -1.90
CA THR A 62 -0.58 4.65 -0.77
C THR A 62 0.23 5.86 -1.23
N CYS A 63 -0.31 7.06 -0.99
CA CYS A 63 0.40 8.33 -1.19
C CYS A 63 1.02 8.45 -2.59
N TRP A 64 2.34 8.28 -2.71
CA TRP A 64 3.09 8.44 -3.95
C TRP A 64 2.68 7.48 -5.07
N ASP A 65 2.01 6.37 -4.73
CA ASP A 65 1.42 5.47 -5.72
C ASP A 65 0.39 6.16 -6.64
N GLN A 66 -0.22 7.27 -6.23
CA GLN A 66 -1.24 7.98 -7.03
C GLN A 66 -0.73 8.59 -8.34
N TRP A 67 0.60 8.68 -8.51
CA TRP A 67 1.23 9.30 -9.68
C TRP A 67 1.55 8.30 -10.80
N PHE A 68 1.13 7.04 -10.64
CA PHE A 68 1.37 5.91 -11.53
C PHE A 68 0.06 5.17 -11.81
#